data_AF-A0A1Z8Q7R9-F1
#
_entry.id   AF-A0A1Z8Q7R9-F1
#
_cell.length_a   1.000
_cell.length_b   1.000
_cell.length_c   1.000
_cell.angle_alpha   90.00
_cell.angle_beta   90.00
_cell.angle_gamma   90.00
#
_symmetry.space_group_name_H-M   'P 1'
#
loop_
_entity.id
_entity.type
_entity.pdbx_description
1 polymer ?
#
loop_
_entity_poly.entity_id
_entity_poly.type
_entity_poly.pdbx_seq_one_letter_code
_entity_poly.pdbx_strand_id
1 'polypeptide(L)' 'MRKIIGLILFFGSWLVYAVLVFIAVDSEWSIAEKLGIGTALYGISWATMIIGSILLGPEFIERIKIMIRPKNKK' A
#
# COMPACT_ATOMS: atom_id res chain seq x y z
N MET A 1 -9.52 -17.70 -6.14
CA MET A 1 -10.08 -16.32 -6.11
C MET A 1 -9.60 -15.50 -4.92
N ARG A 2 -9.78 -15.93 -3.66
CA ARG A 2 -9.33 -15.19 -2.45
C ARG A 2 -7.88 -14.67 -2.54
N LYS A 3 -6.91 -15.54 -2.86
CA LYS A 3 -5.49 -15.15 -2.98
C LYS A 3 -5.25 -14.15 -4.12
N ILE A 4 -5.99 -14.22 -5.23
CA ILE A 4 -5.86 -13.27 -6.34
C ILE A 4 -6.35 -11.88 -5.91
N ILE A 5 -7.50 -11.81 -5.25
CA ILE A 5 -8.02 -10.55 -4.67
C ILE A 5 -7.02 -10.00 -3.65
N GLY A 6 -6.46 -10.87 -2.81
CA GLY A 6 -5.41 -10.50 -1.86
C GLY A 6 -4.17 -9.88 -2.51
N LEU A 7 -3.68 -10.47 -3.60
CA LEU A 7 -2.57 -9.91 -4.38
C LEU A 7 -2.92 -8.54 -4.98
N ILE A 8 -4.10 -8.41 -5.59
CA ILE A 8 -4.54 -7.15 -6.20
C ILE A 8 -4.64 -6.04 -5.15
N LEU A 9 -5.23 -6.32 -3.98
CA LEU A 9 -5.33 -5.34 -2.91
C LEU A 9 -3.96 -5.00 -2.32
N PHE A 10 -3.11 -6.01 -2.07
CA PHE A 10 -1.80 -5.80 -1.46
C PHE A 10 -0.84 -5.04 -2.37
N PHE A 11 -0.76 -5.37 -3.66
CA PHE A 11 0.13 -4.67 -4.58
C PHE A 11 -0.51 -3.38 -5.11
N GLY A 12 -1.83 -3.36 -5.31
CA GLY A 12 -2.57 -2.19 -5.72
C GLY A 12 -2.52 -1.04 -4.70
N SER A 13 -2.39 -1.35 -3.40
CA SER A 13 -2.22 -0.31 -2.37
C SER A 13 -1.00 0.58 -2.63
N TRP A 14 0.05 0.05 -3.26
CA TRP A 14 1.27 0.81 -3.57
C TRP A 14 1.10 1.73 -4.77
N LEU A 15 0.13 1.47 -5.66
CA LEU A 15 -0.15 2.36 -6.79
C LEU A 15 -0.71 3.71 -6.33
N VAL A 16 -1.30 3.75 -5.13
CA VAL A 16 -1.81 5.00 -4.53
C VAL A 16 -0.71 6.05 -4.38
N TYR A 17 0.54 5.65 -4.13
CA TYR A 17 1.65 6.62 -4.02
C TYR A 17 1.89 7.40 -5.31
N ALA A 18 1.72 6.78 -6.48
CA ALA A 18 1.82 7.50 -7.75
C ALA A 18 0.71 8.55 -7.91
N VAL A 19 -0.51 8.21 -7.49
CA VAL A 19 -1.65 9.14 -7.47
C VAL A 19 -1.42 10.29 -6.49
N LEU A 20 -0.85 10.01 -5.31
CA LEU A 20 -0.50 11.05 -4.34
C LEU A 20 0.54 12.03 -4.88
N VAL A 21 1.57 11.53 -5.58
CA VAL A 21 2.58 12.39 -6.23
C VAL A 21 1.94 13.28 -7.29
N PHE A 22 1.05 12.71 -8.11
CA PHE A 22 0.31 13.46 -9.13
C PHE A 22 -0.50 14.60 -8.51
N ILE A 23 -1.29 14.32 -7.47
CA ILE A 23 -2.09 15.33 -6.75
C ILE A 23 -1.18 16.38 -6.09
N ALA A 24 -0.02 15.99 -5.59
CA ALA A 24 0.91 16.92 -4.95
C ALA A 24 1.46 17.97 -5.92
N VAL A 25 1.79 17.56 -7.16
CA VAL A 25 2.37 18.45 -8.18
C VAL A 25 1.33 19.28 -8.95
N ASP A 26 0.05 18.88 -8.91
CA ASP A 26 -1.04 19.60 -9.58
C ASP A 26 -1.23 21.00 -8.98
N SER A 27 -1.17 22.07 -9.78
CA SER A 27 -1.30 23.45 -9.28
C SER A 27 -2.75 23.91 -9.10
N GLU A 28 -3.74 23.18 -9.60
CA GLU A 28 -5.14 23.62 -9.60
C GLU A 28 -5.78 23.52 -8.21
N TRP A 29 -5.27 22.62 -7.36
CA TRP A 29 -5.89 22.30 -6.08
C TRP A 29 -5.24 23.07 -4.94
N SER A 30 -6.05 23.55 -4.00
CA SER A 30 -5.54 24.19 -2.79
C SER A 30 -4.78 23.19 -1.91
N ILE A 31 -3.92 23.72 -1.05
CA ILE A 31 -3.16 22.91 -0.09
C ILE A 31 -4.08 22.07 0.81
N ALA A 32 -5.22 22.65 1.21
CA ALA A 32 -6.19 21.96 2.07
C ALA A 32 -6.85 20.77 1.36
N GLU A 33 -7.23 20.92 0.09
CA GLU A 33 -7.82 19.85 -0.71
C GLU A 33 -6.82 18.72 -0.96
N LYS A 34 -5.58 19.06 -1.31
CA LYS A 34 -4.49 18.09 -1.46
C LYS A 34 -4.24 17.29 -0.19
N LEU A 35 -4.23 17.97 0.97
CA LEU A 35 -4.07 17.30 2.26
C LEU A 35 -5.26 16.39 2.58
N GLY A 36 -6.50 16.86 2.37
CA GLY A 36 -7.71 16.09 2.64
C GLY A 36 -7.76 14.81 1.80
N ILE A 37 -7.65 14.95 0.47
CA ILE A 37 -7.72 13.83 -0.46
C ILE A 37 -6.49 12.94 -0.34
N GLY A 38 -5.31 13.53 -0.15
CA GLY A 38 -4.07 12.78 0.06
C GLY A 38 -4.13 11.90 1.31
N THR A 39 -4.66 12.42 2.42
CA THR A 39 -4.84 11.65 3.66
C THR A 39 -5.85 10.52 3.49
N ALA A 40 -6.97 10.79 2.82
CA ALA A 40 -7.99 9.77 2.57
C ALA A 40 -7.44 8.62 1.69
N LEU A 41 -6.77 8.96 0.59
CA LEU A 41 -6.15 7.98 -0.30
C LEU A 41 -5.06 7.18 0.42
N TYR A 42 -4.20 7.84 1.20
CA TYR A 42 -3.18 7.17 1.99
C TYR A 42 -3.81 6.20 3.01
N GLY A 43 -4.86 6.60 3.72
CA GLY A 43 -5.61 5.71 4.61
C GLY A 43 -6.17 4.48 3.90
N ILE A 44 -6.75 4.66 2.70
CA ILE A 44 -7.26 3.56 1.87
C ILE A 44 -6.11 2.62 1.43
N SER A 45 -4.94 3.16 1.11
CA SER A 45 -3.75 2.35 0.80
C SER A 45 -3.40 1.41 1.96
N TRP A 46 -3.33 1.93 3.19
CA TRP A 46 -3.05 1.08 4.36
C TRP A 46 -4.13 0.03 4.60
N ALA A 47 -5.41 0.41 4.50
CA ALA A 47 -6.52 -0.52 4.67
C ALA A 47 -6.48 -1.67 3.65
N THR A 48 -6.29 -1.34 2.37
CA THR A 48 -6.21 -2.32 1.29
C THR A 48 -4.96 -3.21 1.40
N MET A 49 -3.82 -2.66 1.83
CA MET A 49 -2.62 -3.44 2.14
C MET A 49 -2.86 -4.48 3.25
N ILE A 50 -3.49 -4.05 4.36
CA ILE A 50 -3.79 -4.94 5.50
C ILE A 50 -4.78 -6.03 5.08
N ILE A 51 -5.88 -5.65 4.44
CA ILE A 51 -6.90 -6.61 3.95
C ILE A 51 -6.27 -7.58 2.95
N GLY A 52 -5.46 -7.09 2.00
CA GLY A 52 -4.75 -7.90 1.03
C GLY A 52 -3.83 -8.93 1.69
N SER A 53 -3.07 -8.50 2.70
CA SER A 53 -2.20 -9.37 3.50
C SER A 53 -2.99 -10.49 4.21
N ILE A 54 -4.14 -10.17 4.80
CA ILE A 54 -5.01 -11.15 5.47
C ILE A 54 -5.59 -12.15 4.46
N LEU A 55 -5.99 -11.69 3.28
CA LEU A 55 -6.50 -12.56 2.22
C LEU A 55 -5.44 -13.50 1.65
N LEU A 56 -4.19 -13.03 1.56
CA LEU A 56 -3.03 -13.81 1.13
C LEU A 56 -2.64 -14.90 2.14
N GLY A 57 -2.86 -14.64 3.43
CA GLY A 57 -2.68 -15.60 4.51
C GLY A 57 -1.28 -15.55 5.16
N PRO A 58 -1.08 -16.32 6.24
CA PRO A 58 0.12 -16.27 7.06
C PRO A 58 1.39 -16.68 6.31
N GLU A 59 1.28 -17.64 5.39
CA GLU A 59 2.37 -18.11 4.52
C GLU A 59 3.06 -16.97 3.76
N PHE A 60 2.27 -15.99 3.30
CA PHE A 60 2.78 -14.83 2.56
C PHE A 60 3.56 -13.90 3.48
N ILE A 61 3.03 -13.63 4.68
CA ILE A 61 3.67 -12.78 5.68
C ILE A 61 5.00 -13.39 6.14
N GLU A 62 5.06 -14.71 6.33
CA GLU A 62 6.31 -15.41 6.65
C GLU A 62 7.36 -15.27 5.55
N ARG A 63 6.96 -15.40 4.27
CA ARG A 63 7.87 -15.21 3.14
C ARG A 63 8.43 -13.79 3.09
N ILE A 64 7.60 -12.77 3.34
CA ILE A 64 8.07 -11.38 3.45
C ILE A 64 9.08 -11.27 4.60
N LYS A 65 8.76 -11.78 5.79
CA LYS A 65 9.64 -11.75 6.96
C LYS A 65 11.00 -12.39 6.66
N ILE A 66 11.03 -13.53 5.96
CA ILE A 66 12.27 -14.19 5.55
C ILE A 66 13.06 -13.33 4.56
N MET A 67 12.38 -12.71 3.60
CA MET A 67 13.00 -11.87 2.58
C MET A 67 13.63 -10.59 3.16
N ILE A 68 12.96 -9.95 4.13
CA ILE A 68 13.47 -8.73 4.79
C ILE A 68 14.41 -9.02 5.95
N ARG A 69 14.57 -10.29 6.35
CA ARG A 69 15.45 -10.65 7.47
C ARG A 69 16.87 -10.23 7.12
N PRO A 70 17.51 -9.36 7.91
CA PRO A 70 18.89 -8.97 7.64
C PRO A 70 19.76 -10.23 7.67
N LYS A 71 20.53 -10.43 6.60
CA LYS A 71 21.59 -11.45 6.58
C LYS A 71 22.72 -10.95 7.49
N ASN A 72 22.55 -11.06 8.80
CA ASN A 72 23.70 -11.05 9.70
C ASN A 72 24.52 -12.29 9.34
N LYS A 73 25.49 -12.09 8.44
CA LYS A 73 26.61 -12.99 8.26
C LYS A 73 27.47 -12.80 9.51
N LYS A 74 27.63 -13.89 10.28
CA LYS A 74 28.78 -14.03 11.17
C LYS A 74 30.07 -13.85 10.37
#